data_AF-A0A1M7D8M5-F1
#
_entry.id   AF-A0A1M7D8M5-F1
#
_cell.length_a   1.000
_cell.length_b   1.000
_cell.length_c   1.000
_cell.angle_alpha   90.00
_cell.angle_beta   90.00
_cell.angle_gamma   90.00
#
_symmetry.space_group_name_H-M   'P 1'
#
loop_
_entity.id
_entity.type
_entity.pdbx_description
1 polymer ?
#
loop_
_entity_poly.entity_id
_entity_poly.type
_entity_poly.pdbx_seq_one_letter_code
_entity_poly.pdbx_strand_id
1 'polypeptide(L)'
;MRKNIFFKILIYILVLNIIFYIVYYIINKDAKPIKLSDLRNPGDWFMFIWLFGIPILLDFLSVGLLINYVFSKYKLLIHLCTLLFFVLIVEFILTSLLFGKEPALIKVGLSIILFIPLIKSR
;
A
#
# COMPACT_ATOMS: atom_id res chain seq x y z
N MET A 1 25.67 9.20 -4.24
CA MET A 1 24.78 9.57 -3.12
C MET A 1 23.29 9.32 -3.39
N ARG A 2 22.73 9.75 -4.55
CA ARG A 2 21.28 9.64 -4.87
C ARG A 2 20.71 8.20 -4.97
N LYS A 3 21.44 7.25 -5.56
CA LYS A 3 21.03 5.83 -5.63
C LYS A 3 20.80 5.20 -4.25
N ASN A 4 21.51 5.69 -3.23
CA ASN A 4 21.47 5.14 -1.88
C ASN A 4 20.18 5.52 -1.13
N ILE A 5 19.60 6.70 -1.41
CA ILE A 5 18.35 7.15 -0.78
C ILE A 5 17.15 6.35 -1.31
N PHE A 6 17.07 6.16 -2.63
CA PHE A 6 16.04 5.34 -3.24
C PHE A 6 16.01 3.92 -2.66
N PHE A 7 17.19 3.28 -2.58
CA PHE A 7 17.30 1.91 -2.09
C PHE A 7 16.96 1.80 -0.59
N LYS A 8 17.35 2.79 0.22
CA LYS A 8 16.98 2.86 1.65
C LYS A 8 15.46 2.98 1.84
N ILE A 9 14.81 3.85 1.07
CA ILE A 9 13.35 4.03 1.14
C ILE A 9 12.64 2.75 0.70
N LEU A 10 13.10 2.12 -0.39
CA LEU A 10 12.54 0.85 -0.85
C LEU A 10 12.68 -0.24 0.21
N ILE A 11 13.88 -0.44 0.78
CA ILE A 11 14.11 -1.42 1.85
C ILE A 11 13.22 -1.12 3.05
N TYR A 12 13.12 0.13 3.46
CA TYR A 12 12.29 0.53 4.60
C TYR A 12 10.81 0.13 4.39
N ILE A 13 10.24 0.45 3.22
CA ILE A 13 8.86 0.11 2.88
C ILE A 13 8.68 -1.42 2.82
N LEU A 14 9.63 -2.14 2.22
CA LEU A 14 9.58 -3.60 2.15
C LEU A 14 9.61 -4.24 3.53
N VAL A 15 10.53 -3.82 4.40
CA VAL A 15 10.66 -4.34 5.76
C VAL A 15 9.39 -4.08 6.56
N LEU A 16 8.81 -2.89 6.46
CA LEU A 16 7.60 -2.54 7.20
C LEU A 16 6.40 -3.38 6.74
N ASN A 17 6.26 -3.59 5.43
CA ASN A 17 5.22 -4.47 4.86
C ASN A 17 5.43 -5.94 5.24
N ILE A 18 6.67 -6.43 5.23
CA ILE A 18 6.99 -7.81 5.63
C ILE A 18 6.71 -8.03 7.12
N ILE A 19 7.11 -7.08 7.99
CA ILE A 19 6.83 -7.17 9.44
C ILE A 19 5.33 -7.17 9.68
N PHE A 20 4.59 -6.23 9.08
CA PHE A 20 3.13 -6.19 9.18
C PHE A 20 2.51 -7.52 8.73
N TYR A 21 2.99 -8.07 7.62
CA TYR A 21 2.53 -9.35 7.09
C TYR A 21 2.80 -10.52 8.04
N ILE A 22 4.01 -10.62 8.59
CA ILE A 22 4.37 -11.68 9.55
C ILE A 22 3.48 -11.58 10.79
N VAL A 23 3.31 -10.37 11.34
CA VAL A 23 2.46 -10.14 12.52
C VAL A 23 1.02 -10.52 12.20
N TYR A 24 0.49 -10.11 11.05
CA TYR A 24 -0.86 -10.43 10.63
C TYR A 24 -1.07 -11.94 10.47
N TYR A 25 -0.14 -12.61 9.78
CA TYR A 25 -0.21 -14.06 9.56
C TYR A 25 -0.16 -14.86 10.87
N ILE A 26 0.67 -14.43 11.83
CA ILE A 26 0.75 -15.08 13.16
C ILE A 26 -0.56 -14.91 13.93
N ILE A 27 -1.15 -13.71 13.90
CA ILE A 27 -2.38 -13.41 14.65
C ILE A 27 -3.61 -14.05 13.99
N ASN A 28 -3.64 -14.13 12.66
CA ASN A 28 -4.82 -14.53 11.88
C ASN A 28 -4.58 -15.82 11.08
N LYS A 29 -3.89 -16.78 11.68
CA LYS A 29 -3.51 -18.04 11.01
C LYS A 29 -4.71 -18.85 10.48
N ASP A 30 -5.88 -18.69 11.11
CA ASP A 30 -7.13 -19.37 10.76
C ASP A 30 -8.13 -18.46 10.01
N ALA A 31 -7.75 -17.22 9.69
CA ALA A 31 -8.66 -16.28 9.03
C ALA A 31 -8.94 -16.73 7.58
N LYS A 32 -10.22 -16.80 7.22
CA LYS A 32 -10.65 -17.10 5.86
C LYS A 32 -10.38 -15.90 4.94
N PRO A 33 -10.02 -16.13 3.67
CA PRO A 33 -9.92 -15.05 2.69
C PRO A 33 -11.27 -14.33 2.57
N ILE A 34 -11.21 -13.00 2.49
CA ILE A 34 -12.42 -12.17 2.40
C ILE A 34 -12.87 -12.14 0.95
N LYS A 35 -14.12 -12.54 0.68
CA LYS A 35 -14.75 -12.37 -0.64
C LYS A 35 -15.62 -11.13 -0.64
N LEU A 36 -15.66 -10.42 -1.77
CA LEU A 36 -16.55 -9.26 -1.90
C LEU A 36 -18.03 -9.65 -1.81
N SER A 37 -18.36 -10.88 -2.21
CA SER A 37 -19.71 -11.46 -2.07
C SER A 37 -20.21 -11.55 -0.62
N ASP A 38 -19.29 -11.48 0.34
CA ASP A 38 -19.61 -11.61 1.75
C ASP A 38 -19.95 -10.24 2.38
N LEU A 39 -19.68 -9.13 1.67
CA LEU A 39 -20.01 -7.77 2.10
C LEU A 39 -21.47 -7.42 1.75
N ARG A 40 -22.41 -7.92 2.56
CA ARG A 40 -23.85 -7.79 2.26
C ARG A 40 -24.50 -6.59 2.91
N ASN A 41 -24.00 -6.18 4.07
CA ASN A 41 -24.60 -5.11 4.86
C ASN A 41 -23.63 -3.92 5.01
N PRO A 42 -24.15 -2.71 5.33
CA PRO A 42 -23.31 -1.53 5.54
C PRO A 42 -22.23 -1.73 6.62
N GLY A 43 -22.50 -2.55 7.64
CA GLY A 43 -21.53 -2.89 8.68
C GLY A 43 -20.31 -3.67 8.17
N ASP A 44 -20.53 -4.57 7.21
CA ASP A 44 -19.45 -5.36 6.59
C ASP A 44 -18.55 -4.45 5.75
N TRP A 45 -19.17 -3.54 4.99
CA TRP A 45 -18.48 -2.51 4.23
C TRP A 45 -17.68 -1.56 5.12
N PHE A 46 -18.23 -1.17 6.27
CA PHE A 46 -17.52 -0.34 7.25
C PHE A 46 -16.27 -1.05 7.77
N MET A 47 -16.38 -2.32 8.21
CA MET A 47 -15.22 -3.10 8.64
C MET A 47 -14.20 -3.28 7.52
N PHE A 48 -14.65 -3.50 6.28
CA PHE A 48 -13.77 -3.62 5.13
C PHE A 48 -12.98 -2.32 4.89
N ILE A 49 -13.63 -1.17 4.88
CA ILE A 49 -12.95 0.13 4.74
C ILE A 49 -12.01 0.37 5.92
N TRP A 50 -12.41 -0.04 7.13
CA TRP A 50 -11.56 0.08 8.31
C TRP A 50 -10.29 -0.76 8.21
N LEU A 51 -10.40 -1.99 7.71
CA LEU A 51 -9.29 -2.93 7.54
C LEU A 51 -8.38 -2.62 6.36
N PHE A 52 -8.93 -2.06 5.28
CA PHE A 52 -8.17 -1.83 4.04
C PHE A 52 -7.97 -0.35 3.75
N GLY A 53 -9.04 0.45 3.76
CA GLY A 53 -8.98 1.88 3.40
C GLY A 53 -8.17 2.72 4.37
N ILE A 54 -8.37 2.56 5.68
CA ILE A 54 -7.66 3.38 6.69
C ILE A 54 -6.15 3.10 6.69
N PRO A 55 -5.67 1.85 6.68
CA PRO A 55 -4.24 1.59 6.55
C PRO A 55 -3.62 2.21 5.30
N ILE A 56 -4.27 2.09 4.14
CA ILE A 56 -3.78 2.73 2.90
C ILE A 56 -3.70 4.25 3.05
N LEU A 57 -4.70 4.87 3.69
CA LEU A 57 -4.70 6.31 3.92
C LEU A 57 -3.55 6.73 4.86
N LEU A 58 -3.30 5.97 5.92
CA LEU A 58 -2.17 6.21 6.83
C LEU A 58 -0.83 6.04 6.12
N ASP A 59 -0.67 5.01 5.28
CA ASP A 59 0.53 4.82 4.46
C ASP A 59 0.73 5.99 3.50
N PHE A 60 -0.34 6.47 2.87
CA PHE A 60 -0.30 7.65 2.02
C PHE A 60 0.16 8.91 2.78
N LEU A 61 -0.41 9.17 3.96
CA LEU A 61 -0.09 10.37 4.74
C LEU A 61 1.32 10.33 5.32
N SER A 62 1.74 9.18 5.85
CA SER A 62 3.02 9.04 6.55
C SER A 62 4.21 8.83 5.60
N VAL A 63 4.02 7.99 4.58
CA VAL A 63 5.08 7.57 3.66
C VAL A 63 4.94 8.27 2.31
N GLY A 64 3.73 8.28 1.74
CA GLY A 64 3.47 8.86 0.42
C GLY A 64 3.79 10.35 0.31
N LEU A 65 3.30 11.17 1.24
CA LEU A 65 3.57 12.61 1.27
C LEU A 65 5.05 12.92 1.49
N LEU A 66 5.71 12.21 2.42
CA LEU A 66 7.12 12.39 2.72
C LEU A 66 8.01 12.06 1.51
N ILE A 67 7.71 10.94 0.83
CA ILE A 67 8.41 10.53 -0.38
C ILE A 67 8.19 11.57 -1.48
N ASN A 68 6.96 12.05 -1.68
CA ASN A 68 6.72 13.06 -2.70
C ASN A 68 7.53 14.34 -2.45
N TYR A 69 7.57 14.80 -1.19
CA TYR A 69 8.36 15.96 -0.79
C TYR A 69 9.87 15.77 -1.06
N VAL A 70 10.43 14.62 -0.67
CA VAL A 70 11.85 14.32 -0.90
C VAL A 70 12.14 14.27 -2.41
N PHE A 71 11.31 13.60 -3.20
CA PHE A 71 11.59 13.42 -4.63
C PHE A 71 11.27 14.67 -5.48
N SER A 72 10.36 15.55 -5.04
CA SER A 72 10.05 16.82 -5.72
C SER A 72 11.22 17.79 -5.63
N LYS A 73 11.85 17.87 -4.45
CA LYS A 73 13.06 18.68 -4.20
C LYS A 73 14.21 18.36 -5.15
N TYR A 74 14.30 17.11 -5.63
CA TYR A 74 15.37 16.66 -6.53
C TYR A 74 14.95 16.45 -7.99
N LYS A 75 13.72 16.83 -8.38
CA LYS A 75 13.16 16.63 -9.74
C LYS A 75 13.24 15.17 -10.24
N LEU A 76 13.14 14.19 -9.34
CA LEU A 76 13.32 12.76 -9.64
C LEU A 76 11.97 12.05 -9.93
N LEU A 77 11.20 12.54 -10.90
CA LEU A 77 9.86 12.02 -11.19
C LEU A 77 9.87 10.53 -11.58
N ILE A 78 10.75 10.14 -12.51
CA ILE A 78 10.85 8.75 -12.98
C ILE A 78 11.12 7.80 -11.81
N HIS A 79 12.01 8.18 -10.89
CA HIS A 79 12.35 7.34 -9.74
C HIS A 79 11.19 7.24 -8.74
N LEU A 80 10.40 8.32 -8.56
CA LEU A 80 9.19 8.28 -7.75
C LEU A 80 8.16 7.29 -8.35
N CYS A 81 7.91 7.39 -9.65
CA CYS A 81 6.98 6.50 -10.34
C CYS A 81 7.45 5.04 -10.28
N THR A 82 8.74 4.78 -10.48
CA THR A 82 9.31 3.42 -10.35
C THR A 82 9.16 2.90 -8.92
N LEU A 83 9.42 3.72 -7.90
CA LEU A 83 9.24 3.33 -6.50
C LEU A 83 7.78 2.96 -6.21
N LEU A 84 6.84 3.83 -6.60
CA LEU A 84 5.42 3.59 -6.40
C LEU A 84 4.95 2.31 -7.12
N PHE A 85 5.42 2.08 -8.35
CA PHE A 85 5.12 0.87 -9.09
C PHE A 85 5.59 -0.40 -8.36
N PHE A 86 6.82 -0.41 -7.84
CA PHE A 86 7.32 -1.55 -7.06
C PHE A 86 6.53 -1.76 -5.77
N VAL A 87 6.19 -0.68 -5.06
CA VAL A 87 5.40 -0.77 -3.82
C VAL A 87 4.01 -1.34 -4.09
N LEU A 88 3.34 -0.91 -5.17
CA LEU A 88 2.03 -1.41 -5.56
C LEU A 88 2.07 -2.91 -5.95
N ILE A 89 3.12 -3.36 -6.63
CA ILE A 89 3.29 -4.80 -6.95
C ILE A 89 3.45 -5.62 -5.68
N VAL A 90 4.31 -5.18 -4.76
CA VAL A 90 4.54 -5.90 -3.50
C VAL A 90 3.27 -5.92 -2.66
N GLU A 91 2.57 -4.79 -2.57
CA GLU A 91 1.28 -4.68 -1.91
C GLU A 91 0.24 -5.63 -2.52
N PHE A 92 0.17 -5.72 -3.85
CA PHE A 92 -0.71 -6.66 -4.54
C PHE A 92 -0.41 -8.11 -4.16
N ILE A 93 0.86 -8.51 -4.25
CA ILE A 93 1.29 -9.89 -3.97
C ILE A 93 0.97 -10.26 -2.52
N LEU A 94 1.37 -9.41 -1.57
CA LEU A 94 1.16 -9.65 -0.15
C LEU A 94 -0.34 -9.69 0.20
N THR A 95 -1.11 -8.70 -0.28
CA THR A 95 -2.55 -8.65 -0.01
C THR A 95 -3.27 -9.83 -0.65
N SER A 96 -2.86 -10.23 -1.86
CA SER A 96 -3.46 -11.37 -2.56
C SER A 96 -3.18 -12.69 -1.86
N LEU A 97 -2.03 -12.84 -1.21
CA LEU A 97 -1.68 -14.03 -0.43
C LEU A 97 -2.52 -14.14 0.85
N LEU A 98 -2.84 -13.02 1.51
CA LEU A 98 -3.59 -13.01 2.78
C LEU A 98 -5.10 -13.04 2.59
N PHE A 99 -5.60 -12.18 1.70
CA PHE A 99 -7.02 -11.86 1.62
C PHE A 99 -7.67 -12.35 0.32
N GLY A 100 -6.88 -12.87 -0.62
CA GLY A 100 -7.32 -13.24 -1.95
C GLY A 100 -7.20 -12.10 -2.95
N LYS A 101 -7.46 -12.42 -4.23
CA LYS A 101 -7.19 -11.50 -5.36
C LYS A 101 -8.11 -10.28 -5.38
N GLU A 102 -9.38 -10.44 -5.02
CA GLU A 102 -10.36 -9.35 -5.12
C GLU A 102 -10.06 -8.20 -4.14
N PRO A 103 -9.83 -8.44 -2.82
CA PRO A 103 -9.46 -7.37 -1.91
C PRO A 103 -8.11 -6.74 -2.28
N ALA A 104 -7.17 -7.53 -2.82
CA ALA A 104 -5.88 -7.03 -3.28
C ALA A 104 -6.01 -6.03 -4.45
N LEU A 105 -6.88 -6.32 -5.42
CA LEU A 105 -7.17 -5.40 -6.51
C LEU A 105 -7.78 -4.10 -6.01
N ILE A 106 -8.72 -4.17 -5.07
CA ILE A 106 -9.34 -2.97 -4.48
C ILE A 106 -8.31 -2.15 -3.71
N LYS A 107 -7.49 -2.80 -2.89
CA LYS A 107 -6.45 -2.13 -2.10
C LYS A 107 -5.50 -1.36 -3.03
N VAL A 108 -4.97 -2.03 -4.05
CA VAL A 108 -4.09 -1.41 -5.05
C VAL A 108 -4.81 -0.31 -5.83
N GLY A 109 -6.07 -0.48 -6.20
CA GLY A 109 -6.88 0.55 -6.87
C GLY A 109 -7.02 1.80 -6.01
N LEU A 110 -7.32 1.65 -4.73
CA LEU A 110 -7.38 2.76 -3.77
C LEU A 110 -6.01 3.44 -3.60
N SER A 111 -4.93 2.67 -3.50
CA SER A 111 -3.57 3.20 -3.47
C SER A 111 -3.27 4.01 -4.73
N ILE A 112 -3.64 3.54 -5.92
CA ILE A 112 -3.44 4.31 -7.17
C ILE A 112 -4.20 5.64 -7.12
N ILE A 113 -5.48 5.62 -6.74
CA ILE A 113 -6.32 6.84 -6.65
C ILE A 113 -5.69 7.86 -5.69
N LEU A 114 -5.22 7.41 -4.52
CA LEU A 114 -4.61 8.28 -3.51
C LEU A 114 -3.26 8.84 -3.96
N PHE A 115 -2.45 8.06 -4.68
CA PHE A 115 -1.10 8.47 -5.07
C PHE A 115 -1.03 9.22 -6.41
N ILE A 116 -2.05 9.16 -7.27
CA ILE A 116 -2.14 9.95 -8.53
C ILE A 116 -1.94 11.46 -8.29
N PRO A 117 -2.62 12.11 -7.31
CA PRO A 117 -2.43 13.53 -7.02
C PRO A 117 -0.98 13.92 -6.73
N LEU A 118 -0.18 13.02 -6.14
CA LEU A 118 1.24 13.28 -5.86
C LEU A 118 2.08 13.43 -7.13
N ILE A 119 1.67 12.75 -8.20
CA ILE A 119 2.32 12.82 -9.52
C ILE A 119 1.92 14.10 -10.24
N LYS A 120 0.65 14.52 -10.12
CA LYS A 120 0.09 15.69 -10.81
C LYS A 120 0.40 17.03 -10.15
N SER A 121 0.75 17.05 -8.86
CA SER A 121 1.14 18.25 -8.10
C SER A 121 2.54 18.79 -8.44
N ARG A 122 3.11 18.43 -9.59
CA ARG A 122 4.39 18.92 -10.10
C ARG A 122 4.21 19.67 -11.41
#